data_AF-A0A535KX52-F1
#
_entry.id   AF-A0A535KX52-F1
#
_cell.length_a   1.000
_cell.length_b   1.000
_cell.length_c   1.000
_cell.angle_alpha   90.00
_cell.angle_beta   90.00
_cell.angle_gamma   90.00
#
_symmetry.space_group_name_H-M   'P 1'
#
loop_
_entity.id
_entity.type
_entity.pdbx_description
1 polymer ?
#
loop_
_entity_poly.entity_id
_entity_poly.type
_entity_poly.pdbx_seq_one_letter_code
_entity_poly.pdbx_strand_id
1 'polypeptide(L)'
;MYIGKIVKSDSHINYVCQIYGPREVEVEPDPSDYAFGRFVRVAVRSGLSDDPNTQLDLALGKSQEPVTYAVGVIYDTILLNPAFGSLGPRLSNETQVELFPPDYISEKAVLIYIMVLGMIEQRTTPEGNAEILSTMHGVPLLSLELGSEIETMDDEEVRAFHFFSDPARPGVDGQKEYLHMGYLPHIIA
;
A
#
# COMPACT_ATOMS: atom_id res chain seq x y z
N MET A 1 5.40 6.31 5.89
CA MET A 1 6.74 5.80 5.48
C MET A 1 6.59 4.74 4.40
N TYR A 2 7.32 4.83 3.29
CA TYR A 2 7.27 3.81 2.24
C TYR A 2 8.03 2.55 2.62
N ILE A 3 7.40 1.40 2.48
CA ILE A 3 7.94 0.11 2.94
C ILE A 3 8.11 -0.92 1.84
N GLY A 4 7.52 -0.72 0.66
CA GLY A 4 7.62 -1.68 -0.42
C GLY A 4 6.79 -1.31 -1.63
N LYS A 5 6.63 -2.27 -2.53
CA LYS A 5 5.88 -2.13 -3.78
C LYS A 5 5.03 -3.36 -4.08
N ILE A 6 3.90 -3.17 -4.76
CA ILE A 6 3.04 -4.28 -5.21
C ILE A 6 3.77 -5.07 -6.31
N VAL A 7 3.87 -6.39 -6.14
CA VAL A 7 4.51 -7.29 -7.11
C VAL A 7 3.56 -8.30 -7.72
N LYS A 8 2.39 -8.52 -7.10
CA LYS A 8 1.36 -9.43 -7.60
C LYS A 8 -0.02 -9.06 -7.05
N SER A 9 -1.07 -9.34 -7.81
CA SER A 9 -2.46 -9.28 -7.36
C SER A 9 -3.02 -10.72 -7.33
N ASP A 10 -3.52 -11.15 -6.17
CA ASP A 10 -4.21 -12.44 -6.02
C ASP A 10 -5.72 -12.27 -6.24
N SER A 11 -6.26 -11.10 -5.89
CA SER A 11 -7.62 -10.67 -6.20
C SER A 11 -7.73 -9.15 -6.16
N HIS A 12 -8.92 -8.60 -6.43
CA HIS A 12 -9.20 -7.17 -6.37
C HIS A 12 -9.04 -6.55 -4.97
N ILE A 13 -9.08 -7.38 -3.92
CA ILE A 13 -8.91 -6.94 -2.52
C ILE A 13 -7.64 -7.51 -1.88
N ASN A 14 -6.85 -8.30 -2.62
CA ASN A 14 -5.72 -9.02 -2.06
C ASN A 14 -4.49 -8.88 -2.94
N TYR A 15 -3.47 -8.21 -2.40
CA TYR A 15 -2.25 -7.89 -3.12
C TYR A 15 -1.04 -8.41 -2.36
N VAL A 16 -0.05 -8.86 -3.12
CA VAL A 16 1.25 -9.30 -2.61
C VAL A 16 2.27 -8.23 -2.93
N CYS A 17 3.05 -7.91 -1.93
CA CYS A 17 3.98 -6.79 -1.99
C CYS A 17 5.35 -7.24 -1.56
N GLN A 18 6.38 -6.71 -2.20
CA GLN A 18 7.77 -6.91 -1.80
C GLN A 18 8.22 -5.72 -0.95
N ILE A 19 8.73 -6.01 0.25
CA ILE A 19 9.36 -5.01 1.11
C ILE A 19 10.66 -4.55 0.46
N TYR A 20 10.94 -3.25 0.56
CA TYR A 20 12.17 -2.68 0.04
C TYR A 20 13.39 -3.25 0.76
N GLY A 21 14.34 -3.74 -0.03
CA GLY A 21 15.58 -4.31 0.46
C GLY A 21 16.71 -3.28 0.59
N PRO A 22 17.89 -3.72 1.04
CA PRO A 22 19.08 -2.89 1.08
C PRO A 22 19.39 -2.31 -0.30
N ARG A 23 19.70 -1.01 -0.37
CA ARG A 23 20.01 -0.24 -1.59
C ARG A 23 18.80 0.17 -2.45
N GLU A 24 17.58 -0.26 -2.12
CA GLU A 24 16.38 0.30 -2.77
C GLU A 24 15.92 1.61 -2.11
N VAL A 25 16.21 1.79 -0.81
CA VAL A 25 15.81 2.95 0.00
C VAL A 25 16.94 3.41 0.92
N GLU A 26 16.89 4.67 1.37
CA GLU A 26 17.85 5.22 2.35
C GLU A 26 17.68 4.60 3.74
N VAL A 27 16.41 4.41 4.15
CA VAL A 27 16.03 3.81 5.42
C VAL A 27 15.27 2.52 5.13
N GLU A 28 15.89 1.40 5.44
CA GLU A 28 15.28 0.07 5.29
C GLU A 28 14.12 -0.10 6.28
N PRO A 29 12.99 -0.69 5.86
CA PRO A 29 11.88 -1.02 6.76
C PRO A 29 12.29 -2.05 7.82
N ASP A 30 11.98 -1.78 9.09
CA ASP A 30 12.17 -2.74 10.18
C ASP A 30 11.05 -3.80 10.15
N PRO A 31 11.29 -5.03 10.64
CA PRO A 31 10.22 -6.04 10.78
C PRO A 31 8.94 -5.56 11.47
N SER A 32 9.02 -4.58 12.37
CA SER A 32 7.85 -3.97 12.99
C SER A 32 7.02 -3.10 12.03
N ASP A 33 7.63 -2.55 10.97
CA ASP A 33 6.96 -1.73 9.96
C ASP A 33 6.03 -2.55 9.06
N TYR A 34 6.27 -3.86 8.96
CA TYR A 34 5.47 -4.78 8.15
C TYR A 34 4.86 -5.95 8.96
N ALA A 35 4.65 -5.74 10.25
CA ALA A 35 4.01 -6.71 11.12
C ALA A 35 2.52 -6.94 10.78
N PHE A 36 1.99 -8.11 11.16
CA PHE A 36 0.57 -8.42 11.06
C PHE A 36 -0.29 -7.35 11.74
N GLY A 37 -1.37 -6.93 11.08
CA GLY A 37 -2.31 -5.93 11.58
C GLY A 37 -1.89 -4.48 11.31
N ARG A 38 -0.69 -4.25 10.77
CA ARG A 38 -0.26 -2.90 10.38
C ARG A 38 -1.12 -2.39 9.22
N PHE A 39 -1.64 -1.17 9.38
CA PHE A 39 -2.36 -0.48 8.33
C PHE A 39 -1.39 0.18 7.36
N VAL A 40 -1.72 0.06 6.09
CA VAL A 40 -0.97 0.63 4.99
C VAL A 40 -1.92 1.29 4.00
N ARG A 41 -1.39 2.21 3.21
CA ARG A 41 -2.10 2.85 2.10
C ARG A 41 -1.31 2.73 0.80
N VAL A 42 -2.03 2.68 -0.31
CA VAL A 42 -1.48 2.65 -1.67
C VAL A 42 -2.25 3.65 -2.52
N ALA A 43 -1.55 4.56 -3.20
CA ALA A 43 -2.20 5.53 -4.06
C ALA A 43 -2.91 4.82 -5.23
N VAL A 44 -4.19 5.12 -5.42
CA VAL A 44 -4.97 4.65 -6.58
C VAL A 44 -4.64 5.56 -7.75
N ARG A 45 -3.84 5.06 -8.68
CA ARG A 45 -3.53 5.78 -9.92
C ARG A 45 -4.71 5.64 -10.88
N SER A 46 -5.64 6.60 -10.86
CA SER A 46 -6.65 6.69 -11.91
C SER A 46 -6.05 7.47 -13.07
N GLY A 47 -5.48 6.76 -14.06
CA GLY A 47 -5.06 7.35 -15.33
C GLY A 47 -4.30 8.67 -15.20
N LEU A 48 -3.27 8.70 -14.35
CA LEU A 48 -2.29 9.79 -14.39
C LEU A 48 -1.87 9.92 -15.85
N SER A 49 -2.10 11.08 -16.44
CA SER A 49 -1.59 11.39 -17.77
C SER A 49 -0.13 10.95 -17.83
N ASP A 50 0.30 10.30 -18.91
CA ASP A 50 1.72 10.02 -19.19
C ASP A 50 2.59 11.30 -19.28
N ASP A 51 2.02 12.48 -18.95
CA ASP A 51 2.74 13.73 -18.79
C ASP A 51 3.74 13.62 -17.62
N PRO A 52 5.05 13.68 -17.90
CA PRO A 52 6.10 13.64 -16.88
C PRO A 52 5.98 14.80 -15.87
N ASN A 53 5.35 15.91 -16.23
CA ASN A 53 5.20 17.05 -15.33
C ASN A 53 4.21 16.77 -14.21
N THR A 54 3.12 16.04 -14.48
CA THR A 54 2.14 15.65 -13.45
C THR A 54 2.76 14.72 -12.41
N GLN A 55 3.57 13.76 -12.85
CA GLN A 55 4.32 12.87 -11.96
C GLN A 55 5.34 13.64 -11.10
N LEU A 56 6.01 14.64 -11.69
CA LEU A 56 6.96 15.48 -10.98
C LEU A 56 6.25 16.41 -9.98
N ASP A 57 5.10 16.98 -10.31
CA ASP A 57 4.34 17.84 -9.39
C ASP A 57 3.73 17.05 -8.23
N LEU A 58 3.32 15.80 -8.44
CA LEU A 58 2.96 14.85 -7.38
C LEU A 58 4.17 14.52 -6.49
N ALA A 59 5.31 14.16 -7.09
CA ALA A 59 6.54 13.85 -6.35
C ALA A 59 7.10 15.05 -5.58
N LEU A 60 6.87 16.27 -6.06
CA LEU A 60 7.27 17.53 -5.41
C LEU A 60 6.20 18.05 -4.42
N GLY A 61 5.09 17.34 -4.21
CA GLY A 61 4.00 17.77 -3.33
C GLY A 61 3.33 19.09 -3.77
N LYS A 62 3.47 19.46 -5.05
CA LYS A 62 2.93 20.69 -5.63
C LYS A 62 1.51 20.53 -6.15
N SER A 63 1.06 19.30 -6.35
CA SER A 63 -0.31 19.04 -6.73
C SER A 63 -1.25 19.27 -5.53
N GLN A 64 -2.20 20.19 -5.69
CA GLN A 64 -3.32 20.35 -4.75
C GLN A 64 -4.51 19.44 -5.10
N GLU A 65 -4.35 18.61 -6.12
CA GLU A 65 -5.37 17.64 -6.48
C GLU A 65 -5.47 16.58 -5.38
N PRO A 66 -6.70 16.22 -4.97
CA PRO A 66 -6.89 15.13 -4.04
C PRO A 66 -6.29 13.83 -4.59
N VAL A 67 -5.55 13.12 -3.75
CA VAL A 67 -5.07 11.77 -4.04
C VAL A 67 -5.99 10.79 -3.33
N THR A 68 -6.47 9.81 -4.09
CA THR A 68 -7.21 8.68 -3.54
C THR A 68 -6.24 7.57 -3.18
N TYR A 69 -6.33 7.05 -1.97
CA TYR A 69 -5.55 5.91 -1.50
C TYR A 69 -6.47 4.74 -1.14
N ALA A 70 -6.12 3.53 -1.57
CA ALA A 70 -6.67 2.32 -1.02
C ALA A 70 -6.00 2.04 0.33
N VAL A 71 -6.81 1.79 1.36
CA VAL A 71 -6.37 1.42 2.70
C VAL A 71 -6.44 -0.09 2.83
N GLY A 72 -5.35 -0.69 3.29
CA GLY A 72 -5.26 -2.13 3.53
C GLY A 72 -4.60 -2.46 4.86
N VAL A 73 -4.74 -3.73 5.26
CA VAL A 73 -4.09 -4.29 6.44
C VAL A 73 -3.17 -5.43 6.04
N ILE A 74 -1.96 -5.45 6.59
CA ILE A 74 -1.06 -6.59 6.43
C ILE A 74 -1.62 -7.77 7.22
N TYR A 75 -1.90 -8.89 6.55
CA TYR A 75 -2.42 -10.08 7.19
C TYR A 75 -1.49 -11.30 7.08
N ASP A 76 -0.42 -11.22 6.28
CA ASP A 76 0.57 -12.30 6.20
C ASP A 76 1.95 -11.76 5.80
N THR A 77 3.00 -12.50 6.14
CA THR A 77 4.39 -12.21 5.80
C THR A 77 5.14 -13.49 5.47
N ILE A 78 5.70 -13.57 4.27
CA ILE A 78 6.46 -14.69 3.74
C ILE A 78 7.91 -14.28 3.51
N LEU A 79 8.85 -15.04 4.07
CA LEU A 79 10.28 -14.91 3.78
C LEU A 79 10.64 -15.84 2.63
N LEU A 80 10.85 -15.29 1.45
CA LEU A 80 11.16 -16.03 0.24
C LEU A 80 12.68 -16.15 0.06
N ASN A 81 13.19 -17.38 0.04
CA ASN A 81 14.56 -17.68 -0.38
C ASN A 81 14.53 -18.75 -1.48
N PRO A 82 14.56 -18.37 -2.76
CA PRO A 82 14.45 -19.31 -3.88
C PRO A 82 15.56 -20.37 -3.93
N ALA A 83 16.70 -20.11 -3.29
CA ALA A 83 17.84 -21.04 -3.25
C ALA A 83 17.69 -22.12 -2.17
N PHE A 84 16.78 -21.97 -1.20
CA PHE A 84 16.59 -22.95 -0.13
C PHE A 84 15.66 -24.08 -0.59
N GLY A 85 16.07 -25.33 -0.44
CA GLY A 85 15.27 -26.51 -0.81
C GLY A 85 15.48 -27.04 -2.23
N SER A 86 16.34 -26.42 -3.05
CA SER A 86 16.74 -26.98 -4.34
C SER A 86 17.73 -28.15 -4.14
N LEU A 87 17.22 -29.37 -3.94
CA LEU A 87 18.04 -30.60 -3.82
C LEU A 87 18.41 -31.22 -5.18
N GLY A 88 18.28 -30.46 -6.28
CA GLY A 88 18.59 -30.94 -7.63
C GLY A 88 20.09 -30.81 -7.98
N PRO A 89 20.63 -31.70 -8.84
CA PRO A 89 22.00 -31.57 -9.32
C PRO A 89 22.14 -30.26 -10.10
N ARG A 90 22.95 -29.33 -9.59
CA ARG A 90 23.28 -28.08 -10.28
C ARG A 90 24.36 -28.38 -11.31
N LEU A 91 24.14 -27.96 -12.56
CA LEU A 91 25.09 -28.12 -13.67
C LEU A 91 26.34 -27.22 -13.52
N SER A 92 26.32 -26.31 -12.55
CA SER A 92 27.38 -25.34 -12.28
C SER A 92 27.72 -25.35 -10.79
N ASN A 93 29.02 -25.41 -10.49
CA ASN A 93 29.52 -25.19 -9.13
C ASN A 93 29.36 -23.70 -8.76
N GLU A 94 29.29 -23.36 -7.47
CA GLU A 94 29.11 -21.97 -6.98
C GLU A 94 30.09 -20.97 -7.65
N THR A 95 31.33 -21.41 -7.91
CA THR A 95 32.38 -20.63 -8.59
C THR A 95 32.11 -20.33 -10.07
N GLN A 96 31.26 -21.10 -10.75
CA GLN A 96 30.88 -20.87 -12.17
C GLN A 96 29.65 -19.96 -12.30
N VAL A 97 28.82 -19.86 -11.27
CA VAL A 97 27.64 -18.96 -11.23
C VAL A 97 28.06 -17.50 -11.12
N GLU A 98 29.19 -17.22 -10.44
CA GLU A 98 29.78 -15.86 -10.40
C GLU A 98 30.37 -15.39 -11.74
N LEU A 99 30.79 -16.33 -12.61
CA LEU A 99 31.53 -16.03 -13.84
C LEU A 99 30.63 -15.68 -15.03
N PHE A 100 29.39 -16.17 -15.02
CA PHE A 100 28.32 -15.81 -15.96
C PHE A 100 27.00 -15.79 -15.19
N PRO A 101 26.56 -14.63 -14.67
CA PRO A 101 25.24 -14.48 -14.13
C PRO A 101 24.33 -13.91 -15.22
N PRO A 102 23.73 -14.71 -16.13
CA PRO A 102 22.55 -14.24 -16.83
C PRO A 102 21.45 -14.17 -15.77
N ASP A 103 21.25 -12.98 -15.21
CA ASP A 103 20.14 -12.58 -14.34
C ASP A 103 19.94 -13.39 -13.04
N TYR A 104 20.96 -14.09 -12.52
CA TYR A 104 20.90 -14.79 -11.24
C TYR A 104 21.00 -13.81 -10.05
N ILE A 105 20.04 -12.89 -9.94
CA ILE A 105 19.79 -12.14 -8.72
C ILE A 105 19.14 -13.12 -7.75
N SER A 106 19.95 -13.77 -6.91
CA SER A 106 19.44 -14.53 -5.76
C SER A 106 18.93 -13.56 -4.70
N GLU A 107 17.84 -12.84 -5.00
CA GLU A 107 17.21 -11.95 -4.04
C GLU A 107 16.33 -12.78 -3.11
N LYS A 108 16.80 -12.94 -1.87
CA LYS A 108 15.86 -13.21 -0.78
C LYS A 108 14.92 -12.02 -0.72
N ALA A 109 13.63 -12.28 -0.61
CA ALA A 109 12.62 -11.23 -0.56
C ALA A 109 11.72 -11.44 0.64
N VAL A 110 11.27 -10.34 1.25
CA VAL A 110 10.17 -10.36 2.21
C VAL A 110 8.92 -9.98 1.43
N LEU A 111 7.95 -10.89 1.40
CA LEU A 111 6.65 -10.66 0.78
C LEU A 111 5.61 -10.46 1.87
N ILE A 112 4.77 -9.44 1.72
CA ILE A 112 3.60 -9.25 2.58
C ILE A 112 2.34 -9.40 1.77
N TYR A 113 1.28 -9.85 2.44
CA TYR A 113 -0.06 -9.86 1.87
C TYR A 113 -0.88 -8.77 2.53
N ILE A 114 -1.50 -7.94 1.70
CA ILE A 114 -2.39 -6.88 2.15
C ILE A 114 -3.81 -7.18 1.71
N MET A 115 -4.75 -7.02 2.65
CA MET A 115 -6.17 -7.05 2.37
C MET A 115 -6.70 -5.63 2.35
N VAL A 116 -7.28 -5.20 1.22
CA VAL A 116 -7.87 -3.88 1.06
C VAL A 116 -9.21 -3.82 1.81
N LEU A 117 -9.37 -2.77 2.60
CA LEU A 117 -10.50 -2.55 3.51
C LEU A 117 -11.37 -1.35 3.12
N GLY A 118 -10.80 -0.39 2.40
CA GLY A 118 -11.46 0.86 2.12
C GLY A 118 -10.61 1.82 1.32
N MET A 119 -11.09 3.05 1.23
CA MET A 119 -10.48 4.14 0.50
C MET A 119 -10.48 5.40 1.37
N ILE A 120 -9.45 6.21 1.21
CA ILE A 120 -9.41 7.60 1.68
C ILE A 120 -9.11 8.52 0.51
N GLU A 121 -9.74 9.68 0.49
CA GLU A 121 -9.36 10.78 -0.39
C GLU A 121 -8.72 11.87 0.46
N GLN A 122 -7.52 12.29 0.10
CA GLN A 122 -6.72 13.22 0.88
C GLN A 122 -6.17 14.33 -0.01
N ARG A 123 -6.13 15.55 0.49
CA ARG A 123 -5.42 16.68 -0.11
C ARG A 123 -4.25 17.09 0.78
N THR A 124 -3.12 17.41 0.17
CA THR A 124 -2.02 18.07 0.87
C THR A 124 -2.29 19.57 0.90
N THR A 125 -2.40 20.14 2.10
CA THR A 125 -2.57 21.59 2.30
C THR A 125 -1.29 22.35 1.93
N PRO A 126 -1.36 23.67 1.66
CA PRO A 126 -0.16 24.50 1.42
C PRO A 126 0.88 24.45 2.55
N GLU A 127 0.44 24.12 3.76
CA GLU A 127 1.27 24.02 4.97
C GLU A 127 1.96 22.65 5.09
N GLY A 128 1.67 21.72 4.16
CA GLY A 128 2.23 20.37 4.14
C GLY A 128 1.43 19.34 4.94
N ASN A 129 0.33 19.74 5.57
CA ASN A 129 -0.52 18.82 6.34
C ASN A 129 -1.47 18.05 5.43
N ALA A 130 -1.73 16.80 5.81
CA ALA A 130 -2.74 15.93 5.22
C ALA A 130 -4.15 16.32 5.67
N GLU A 131 -5.02 16.69 4.73
CA GLU A 131 -6.46 16.89 4.98
C GLU A 131 -7.24 15.73 4.34
N ILE A 132 -7.88 14.90 5.16
CA ILE A 132 -8.76 13.83 4.69
C ILE A 132 -10.10 14.44 4.28
N LEU A 133 -10.44 14.29 3.00
CA LEU A 133 -11.67 14.82 2.40
C LEU A 133 -12.83 13.82 2.52
N SER A 134 -12.54 12.53 2.34
CA SER A 134 -13.53 11.47 2.47
C SER A 134 -12.90 10.14 2.87
N THR A 135 -13.70 9.31 3.54
CA THR A 135 -13.36 7.95 3.93
C THR A 135 -14.48 7.00 3.50
N MET A 136 -14.12 5.80 3.07
CA MET A 136 -15.06 4.76 2.68
C MET A 136 -14.54 3.41 3.18
N HIS A 137 -15.38 2.64 3.88
CA HIS A 137 -15.15 1.22 4.10
C HIS A 137 -15.80 0.42 2.97
N GLY A 138 -15.04 -0.47 2.35
CA GLY A 138 -15.50 -1.27 1.21
C GLY A 138 -14.44 -1.46 0.14
N VAL A 139 -14.84 -2.09 -0.96
CA VAL A 139 -13.92 -2.47 -2.04
C VAL A 139 -13.74 -1.30 -3.01
N PRO A 140 -12.50 -0.90 -3.35
CA PRO A 140 -12.27 0.13 -4.36
C PRO A 140 -12.81 -0.28 -5.72
N LEU A 141 -13.35 0.67 -6.49
CA LEU A 141 -13.84 0.40 -7.85
C LEU A 141 -12.72 0.02 -8.83
N LEU A 142 -11.54 0.59 -8.61
CA LEU A 142 -10.36 0.37 -9.45
C LEU A 142 -9.37 -0.55 -8.73
N SER A 143 -8.68 -1.39 -9.50
CA SER A 143 -7.58 -2.21 -8.99
C SER A 143 -6.33 -1.37 -8.78
N LEU A 144 -5.50 -1.75 -7.81
CA LEU A 144 -4.15 -1.23 -7.68
C LEU A 144 -3.22 -1.76 -8.78
N GLU A 145 -2.17 -1.01 -9.10
CA GLU A 145 -1.22 -1.32 -10.16
C GLU A 145 0.05 -1.99 -9.61
N LEU A 146 0.68 -2.84 -10.43
CA LEU A 146 2.01 -3.36 -10.11
C LEU A 146 3.02 -2.22 -10.01
N GLY A 147 3.95 -2.34 -9.07
CA GLY A 147 4.93 -1.30 -8.77
C GLY A 147 4.39 -0.13 -7.95
N SER A 148 3.09 -0.08 -7.64
CA SER A 148 2.56 0.93 -6.71
C SER A 148 3.22 0.79 -5.35
N GLU A 149 3.66 1.92 -4.81
CA GLU A 149 4.36 1.97 -3.53
C GLU A 149 3.38 1.89 -2.36
N ILE A 150 3.84 1.26 -1.29
CA ILE A 150 3.05 1.01 -0.10
C ILE A 150 3.61 1.82 1.03
N GLU A 151 2.73 2.52 1.71
CA GLU A 151 3.08 3.40 2.80
C GLU A 151 2.40 2.95 4.10
N THR A 152 3.14 2.94 5.21
CA THR A 152 2.55 2.75 6.54
C THR A 152 1.67 3.93 6.93
N MET A 153 0.56 3.62 7.59
CA MET A 153 -0.30 4.62 8.23
C MET A 153 0.07 4.79 9.70
N ASP A 154 -0.03 6.01 10.21
CA ASP A 154 0.08 6.30 11.64
C ASP A 154 -1.26 6.12 12.39
N ASP A 155 -1.22 6.20 13.72
CA ASP A 155 -2.40 5.98 14.57
C ASP A 155 -3.50 7.04 14.35
N GLU A 156 -3.13 8.26 13.97
CA GLU A 156 -4.09 9.34 13.69
C GLU A 156 -4.81 9.11 12.36
N GLU A 157 -4.07 8.70 11.32
CA GLU A 157 -4.59 8.31 10.03
C GLU A 157 -5.49 7.06 10.14
N VAL A 158 -5.08 6.05 10.91
CA VAL A 158 -5.88 4.87 11.17
C VAL A 158 -7.15 5.24 11.94
N ARG A 159 -7.05 6.10 12.95
CA ARG A 159 -8.23 6.60 13.67
C ARG A 159 -9.17 7.34 12.70
N ALA A 160 -8.66 8.25 11.89
CA ALA A 160 -9.48 9.01 10.94
C ALA A 160 -10.19 8.09 9.93
N PHE A 161 -9.53 7.02 9.47
CA PHE A 161 -10.13 6.03 8.58
C PHE A 161 -11.33 5.30 9.20
N HIS A 162 -11.38 5.11 10.53
CA HIS A 162 -12.44 4.36 11.20
C HIS A 162 -13.53 5.24 11.83
N PHE A 163 -13.36 6.56 11.93
CA PHE A 163 -14.33 7.44 12.55
C PHE A 163 -15.22 8.12 11.50
N PHE A 164 -16.52 7.87 11.59
CA PHE A 164 -17.53 8.38 10.66
C PHE A 164 -18.51 9.28 11.39
N SER A 165 -19.16 10.16 10.64
CA SER A 165 -20.29 10.97 11.12
C SER A 165 -21.48 10.77 10.20
N ASP A 166 -22.66 10.52 10.78
CA ASP A 166 -23.88 10.43 9.99
C ASP A 166 -24.19 11.79 9.32
N PRO A 167 -24.81 11.81 8.14
CA PRO A 167 -25.29 13.05 7.54
C PRO A 167 -26.22 13.79 8.51
N ALA A 168 -26.13 15.12 8.53
CA ALA A 168 -26.99 15.94 9.38
C ALA A 168 -28.47 15.61 9.12
N ARG A 169 -29.16 15.07 10.13
CA ARG A 169 -30.60 14.78 10.06
C ARG A 169 -31.39 15.97 10.62
N PRO A 170 -32.42 16.47 9.91
CA PRO A 170 -33.25 17.54 10.44
C PRO A 170 -33.86 17.14 11.80
N GLY A 171 -33.65 17.97 12.83
CA GLY A 171 -34.22 17.77 14.17
C GLY A 171 -33.39 16.92 15.14
N VAL A 172 -32.18 16.50 14.77
CA VAL A 172 -31.21 15.87 15.69
C VAL A 172 -30.03 16.81 15.88
N ASP A 173 -29.84 17.30 17.11
CA ASP A 173 -28.69 18.14 17.46
C ASP A 173 -27.41 17.30 17.52
N GLY A 174 -26.46 17.67 16.66
CA GLY A 174 -25.09 17.15 16.67
C GLY A 174 -24.84 15.99 15.71
N GLN A 175 -23.85 16.16 14.84
CA GLN A 175 -23.15 15.06 14.19
C GLN A 175 -22.32 14.36 15.26
N LYS A 176 -22.77 13.21 15.76
CA LYS A 176 -21.94 12.38 16.63
C LYS A 176 -21.06 11.49 15.78
N GLU A 177 -19.75 11.65 15.95
CA GLU A 177 -18.78 10.71 15.42
C GLU A 177 -18.95 9.34 16.08
N TYR A 178 -18.77 8.29 15.30
CA TYR A 178 -18.78 6.92 15.78
C TYR A 178 -17.66 6.11 15.13
N LEU A 179 -17.19 5.11 15.86
CA LEU A 179 -16.27 4.11 15.34
C LEU A 179 -17.04 3.15 14.41
N HIS A 180 -16.63 3.08 13.16
CA HIS A 180 -17.10 2.10 12.19
C HIS A 180 -16.01 1.03 11.99
N MET A 181 -16.40 -0.23 12.18
CA MET A 181 -15.55 -1.41 11.91
C MET A 181 -16.34 -2.44 11.09
N GLY A 182 -17.13 -1.96 10.13
CA GLY A 182 -17.96 -2.77 9.27
C GLY A 182 -17.37 -2.83 7.87
N TYR A 183 -16.51 -3.82 7.60
CA TYR A 183 -16.00 -4.09 6.25
C TYR A 183 -17.01 -4.90 5.43
N LEU A 184 -18.24 -4.39 5.36
CA LEU A 184 -19.28 -4.94 4.49
C LEU A 184 -19.02 -4.38 3.09
N PRO A 185 -18.89 -5.22 2.05
CA PRO A 185 -18.91 -4.72 0.69
C PRO A 185 -20.30 -4.13 0.45
N HIS A 186 -20.43 -2.80 0.59
CA HIS A 186 -21.58 -2.06 0.13
C HIS A 186 -21.59 -2.10 -1.40
N ILE A 187 -22.05 -3.23 -1.97
CA ILE A 187 -22.50 -3.28 -3.36
C ILE A 187 -23.89 -2.65 -3.35
N ILE A 188 -23.96 -1.33 -3.23
CA ILE A 188 -25.15 -0.59 -3.60
C ILE A 188 -24.78 0.15 -4.88
N ALA A 189 -25.09 -0.50 -6.00
CA ALA A 189 -25.16 0.13 -7.32
C ALA A 189 -26.34 1.11 -7.38
#